data_AF-A0A920TUH6-F1
#
_entry.id   AF-A0A920TUH6-F1
#
_cell.length_a   1.000
_cell.length_b   1.000
_cell.length_c   1.000
_cell.angle_alpha   90.00
_cell.angle_beta   90.00
_cell.angle_gamma   90.00
#
_symmetry.space_group_name_H-M   'P 1'
#
loop_
_entity.id
_entity.type
_entity.pdbx_description
1 polymer ?
#
loop_
_entity_poly.entity_id
_entity_poly.type
_entity_poly.pdbx_seq_one_letter_code
_entity_poly.pdbx_strand_id
1 'polypeptide(L)'
;MASNIELNDSDLNDILINVLSQNRQSVVGLFRNEPGSWGNLAGQGVVACRDHLGRGLTDTERRLVWDRLWWWINQLKIGLISGDEESSG
;
A
#
# COMPACT_ATOMS: atom_id res chain seq x y z
N MET A 1 -26.80 1.48 -15.00
CA MET A 1 -25.72 2.23 -15.69
C MET A 1 -24.45 1.87 -14.95
N ALA A 2 -23.56 1.08 -15.55
CA ALA A 2 -22.30 0.74 -14.91
C ALA A 2 -21.38 1.95 -15.05
N SER A 3 -21.22 2.72 -13.98
CA SER A 3 -20.18 3.73 -13.87
C SER A 3 -18.86 3.03 -14.19
N ASN A 4 -18.13 3.51 -15.19
CA ASN A 4 -16.80 2.99 -15.49
C ASN A 4 -15.89 3.51 -14.37
N ILE A 5 -15.89 2.84 -13.21
CA ILE A 5 -15.09 3.21 -12.06
C ILE A 5 -13.64 2.99 -12.48
N GLU A 6 -12.92 4.08 -12.69
CA GLU A 6 -11.49 4.07 -12.97
C GLU A 6 -10.75 4.23 -11.64
N LEU A 7 -9.66 3.47 -11.47
CA LEU A 7 -8.80 3.58 -10.30
C LEU A 7 -7.97 4.86 -10.43
N ASN A 8 -8.50 5.99 -9.95
CA ASN A 8 -7.75 7.25 -9.92
C ASN A 8 -6.74 7.27 -8.75
N ASP A 9 -5.77 8.18 -8.81
CA ASP A 9 -4.67 8.24 -7.83
C ASP A 9 -5.17 8.49 -6.40
N SER A 10 -6.22 9.30 -6.22
CA SER A 10 -6.80 9.60 -4.91
C SER A 10 -7.44 8.36 -4.29
N ASP A 11 -8.33 7.68 -5.02
CA ASP A 11 -8.96 6.45 -4.54
C ASP A 11 -7.92 5.37 -4.26
N LEU A 12 -6.92 5.23 -5.14
CA LEU A 12 -5.80 4.32 -4.92
C LEU A 12 -5.06 4.65 -3.62
N ASN A 13 -4.77 5.93 -3.35
CA ASN A 13 -4.09 6.34 -2.13
C ASN A 13 -4.92 6.00 -0.88
N ASP A 14 -6.20 6.36 -0.85
CA ASP A 14 -7.09 6.07 0.27
C ASP A 14 -7.18 4.56 0.55
N ILE A 15 -7.34 3.75 -0.50
CA ILE A 15 -7.38 2.29 -0.39
C ILE A 15 -6.07 1.75 0.19
N LEU A 16 -4.92 2.20 -0.32
CA LEU A 16 -3.61 1.71 0.12
C LEU A 16 -3.27 2.15 1.55
N ILE A 17 -3.60 3.39 1.93
CA ILE A 17 -3.46 3.88 3.30
C ILE A 17 -4.28 3.01 4.25
N ASN A 18 -5.54 2.72 3.89
CA ASN A 18 -6.38 1.84 4.69
C ASN A 18 -5.78 0.42 4.79
N VAL A 19 -5.28 -0.14 3.68
CA VAL A 19 -4.61 -1.45 3.69
C VAL A 19 -3.41 -1.47 4.63
N LEU A 20 -2.54 -0.45 4.59
CA LEU A 20 -1.38 -0.35 5.47
C LEU A 20 -1.80 -0.21 6.95
N SER A 21 -2.85 0.57 7.23
CA SER A 21 -3.39 0.77 8.57
C SER A 21 -4.00 -0.52 9.17
N GLN A 22 -4.72 -1.29 8.36
CA GLN A 22 -5.30 -2.58 8.77
C GLN A 22 -4.22 -3.67 8.90
N ASN A 23 -3.14 -3.59 8.10
CA ASN A 23 -2.08 -4.60 8.05
C ASN A 23 -0.78 -4.14 8.72
N ARG A 24 -0.87 -3.34 9.80
CA ARG A 24 0.31 -2.81 10.52
C ARG A 24 1.33 -3.88 10.90
N GLN A 25 0.91 -5.08 11.27
CA GLN A 25 1.83 -6.17 11.60
C GLN A 25 2.68 -6.60 10.38
N SER A 26 2.10 -6.61 9.18
CA SER A 26 2.86 -6.88 7.95
C SER A 26 3.77 -5.71 7.58
N VAL A 27 3.37 -4.47 7.86
CA VAL A 27 4.25 -3.30 7.67
C VAL A 27 5.47 -3.39 8.58
N VAL A 28 5.26 -3.69 9.86
CA VAL A 28 6.37 -3.90 10.82
C VAL A 28 7.24 -5.08 10.41
N GLY A 29 6.64 -6.22 10.03
CA GLY A 29 7.37 -7.39 9.55
C GLY A 29 8.22 -7.06 8.32
N LEU A 30 7.69 -6.27 7.39
CA LEU A 30 8.44 -5.81 6.22
C LEU A 30 9.68 -5.00 6.60
N PHE A 31 9.57 -4.08 7.56
CA PHE A 31 10.73 -3.34 8.08
C PHE A 31 11.73 -4.21 8.84
N ARG A 32 11.27 -5.33 9.40
CA ARG A 32 12.12 -6.36 10.04
C ARG A 32 12.68 -7.38 9.05
N ASN A 33 12.48 -7.20 7.74
CA ASN A 33 12.84 -8.15 6.69
C ASN A 33 12.18 -9.54 6.85
N GLU A 34 10.98 -9.59 7.43
CA GLU A 34 10.23 -10.83 7.57
C GLU A 34 9.73 -11.30 6.18
N PRO A 35 10.00 -12.57 5.81
CA PRO A 35 9.56 -13.10 4.54
C PRO A 35 8.03 -13.18 4.48
N GLY A 36 7.46 -12.83 3.34
CA GLY A 36 6.01 -12.89 3.11
C GLY A 36 5.24 -11.63 3.53
N SER A 37 5.84 -10.72 4.30
CA SER A 37 5.20 -9.44 4.67
C SER A 37 4.84 -8.60 3.45
N TRP A 38 5.76 -8.47 2.48
CA TRP A 38 5.48 -7.79 1.21
C TRP A 38 4.36 -8.47 0.42
N GLY A 39 4.44 -9.80 0.28
CA GLY A 39 3.45 -10.58 -0.46
C GLY A 39 2.04 -10.44 0.12
N ASN A 40 1.93 -10.41 1.46
CA ASN A 40 0.65 -10.16 2.12
C ASN A 40 0.12 -8.75 1.81
N LEU A 41 0.93 -7.70 2.00
CA LEU A 41 0.52 -6.32 1.72
C LEU A 41 0.12 -6.12 0.26
N ALA A 42 0.92 -6.66 -0.68
CA ALA A 42 0.65 -6.59 -2.11
C ALA A 42 -0.66 -7.32 -2.49
N GLY A 43 -0.92 -8.48 -1.87
CA GLY A 43 -2.18 -9.21 -2.05
C GLY A 43 -3.39 -8.44 -1.51
N GLN A 44 -3.27 -7.87 -0.31
CA GLN A 44 -4.34 -7.07 0.32
C GLN A 44 -4.65 -5.81 -0.49
N GLY A 45 -3.64 -5.11 -1.01
CA GLY A 45 -3.81 -3.96 -1.90
C GLY A 45 -4.63 -4.30 -3.14
N VAL A 46 -4.33 -5.44 -3.78
CA VAL A 46 -5.07 -5.91 -4.96
C VAL A 46 -6.50 -6.32 -4.61
N VAL A 47 -6.72 -7.01 -3.49
CA VAL A 47 -8.07 -7.41 -3.05
C VAL A 47 -8.92 -6.18 -2.75
N ALA A 48 -8.38 -5.18 -2.07
CA ALA A 48 -9.10 -3.95 -1.74
C ALA A 48 -9.44 -3.12 -2.99
N CYS A 49 -8.51 -3.01 -3.95
CA CYS A 49 -8.80 -2.33 -5.22
C CYS A 49 -9.83 -3.11 -6.06
N ARG A 50 -9.82 -4.45 -6.02
CA ARG A 50 -10.80 -5.30 -6.70
C ARG A 50 -12.20 -5.10 -6.12
N ASP A 51 -12.29 -4.99 -4.80
CA ASP A 51 -13.54 -4.74 -4.08
C ASP A 51 -14.11 -3.37 -4.45
N HIS A 52 -13.26 -2.32 -4.42
CA HIS A 52 -13.66 -0.97 -4.82
C HIS A 52 -14.13 -0.87 -6.27
N LEU A 53 -13.44 -1.51 -7.21
CA LEU A 53 -13.80 -1.50 -8.63
C LEU A 53 -15.00 -2.40 -8.97
N GLY A 54 -15.35 -3.35 -8.10
CA GLY A 54 -16.35 -4.39 -8.39
C GLY A 54 -15.97 -5.32 -9.55
N ARG A 55 -14.70 -5.29 -10.01
CA ARG A 55 -14.17 -6.13 -11.09
C ARG A 55 -12.72 -6.51 -10.83
N GLY A 56 -12.24 -7.52 -11.56
CA GLY A 56 -10.82 -7.88 -11.57
C GLY A 56 -9.93 -6.72 -12.05
N LEU A 57 -8.78 -6.54 -11.38
CA LEU A 57 -7.72 -5.67 -11.86
C LEU A 57 -6.99 -6.31 -13.04
N THR A 58 -6.67 -5.49 -14.03
CA THR A 58 -5.72 -5.83 -15.09
C THR A 58 -4.30 -5.94 -14.53
N ASP A 59 -3.40 -6.54 -15.31
CA ASP A 59 -1.99 -6.63 -14.94
C ASP A 59 -1.36 -5.24 -14.72
N THR A 60 -1.68 -4.28 -15.59
CA THR A 60 -1.24 -2.89 -15.48
C THR A 60 -1.71 -2.25 -14.17
N GLU A 61 -2.98 -2.38 -13.80
CA GLU A 61 -3.51 -1.82 -12.55
C GLU A 61 -2.88 -2.49 -11.33
N ARG A 62 -2.64 -3.81 -11.39
CA ARG A 62 -1.93 -4.53 -10.33
C ARG A 62 -0.51 -4.00 -10.14
N ARG A 63 0.20 -3.73 -11.24
CA ARG A 63 1.54 -3.13 -11.21
C ARG A 63 1.52 -1.75 -10.57
N LEU A 64 0.54 -0.91 -10.90
CA LEU A 64 0.33 0.42 -10.31
C LEU A 64 0.08 0.33 -8.80
N VAL A 65 -0.79 -0.60 -8.37
CA VAL A 65 -1.06 -0.86 -6.96
C VAL A 65 0.22 -1.20 -6.21
N TRP A 66 1.05 -2.08 -6.77
CA TRP A 66 2.32 -2.46 -6.14
C TRP A 66 3.32 -1.31 -6.08
N ASP A 67 3.49 -0.58 -7.18
CA ASP A 67 4.41 0.57 -7.23
C ASP A 67 4.02 1.62 -6.19
N ARG A 68 2.72 1.94 -6.11
CA ARG A 68 2.20 2.93 -5.18
C ARG A 68 2.26 2.46 -3.72
N LEU A 69 2.01 1.18 -3.47
CA LEU A 69 2.14 0.58 -2.13
C LEU A 69 3.60 0.61 -1.66
N TRP A 70 4.54 0.31 -2.55
CA TRP A 70 5.97 0.40 -2.26
C TRP A 70 6.39 1.84 -1.98
N TRP A 71 5.87 2.81 -2.74
CA TRP A 71 6.11 4.22 -2.48
C TRP A 71 5.67 4.62 -1.06
N TRP A 72 4.46 4.26 -0.62
CA TRP A 72 3.97 4.55 0.73
C TRP A 72 4.83 3.91 1.83
N ILE A 73 5.25 2.67 1.64
CA ILE A 73 6.17 1.99 2.58
C ILE A 73 7.48 2.76 2.71
N ASN A 74 8.04 3.26 1.60
CA ASN A 74 9.24 4.09 1.65
C ASN A 74 9.00 5.43 2.33
N GLN A 75 7.83 6.06 2.16
CA GLN A 75 7.47 7.26 2.91
C GLN A 75 7.42 6.99 4.42
N LEU A 76 6.81 5.89 4.84
CA LEU A 76 6.79 5.47 6.24
C LEU A 76 8.20 5.21 6.77
N LYS A 77 9.07 4.59 5.96
CA LYS A 77 10.48 4.38 6.30
C LYS A 77 11.23 5.68 6.48
N ILE A 78 11.05 6.64 5.57
CA ILE A 78 11.68 7.96 5.66
C ILE A 78 11.17 8.68 6.91
N GLY A 79 9.85 8.71 7.14
CA GLY A 79 9.28 9.32 8.35
C GLY A 79 9.78 8.69 9.65
N LEU A 80 10.04 7.38 9.66
CA LEU A 80 10.66 6.69 10.79
C LEU A 80 12.12 7.13 11.01
N ILE A 81 12.90 7.27 9.94
CA ILE A 81 14.32 7.65 10.00
C ILE A 81 14.48 9.13 10.36
N SER A 82 13.64 10.01 9.80
CA SER A 82 13.65 11.45 10.06
C SER A 82 13.16 11.82 11.46
N GLY A 83 12.48 10.90 12.17
CA GLY A 83 12.09 11.09 13.56
C GLY A 83 13.20 10.82 14.59
N ASP A 84 14.35 10.30 14.16
CA ASP A 84 15.48 9.94 15.04
C ASP A 84 16.57 11.03 15.12
N GLU A 85 16.55 12.03 14.22
CA GLU A 85 17.60 13.07 14.14
C GLU A 85 17.38 14.29 15.09
N GLU A 86 16.30 14.36 15.87
CA GLU A 86 16.08 15.42 16.87
C GLU A 86 16.36 14.96 18.32
N SER A 87 17.35 14.07 18.51
CA SER A 87 17.85 13.72 19.84
C SER A 87 19.36 13.50 19.86
N SER A 88 20.13 14.41 19.26
CA SER A 88 21.56 14.61 19.55
C SER A 88 22.04 15.92 18.89
N GLY A 89 22.02 17.01 19.64
CA GLY A 89 22.55 18.30 19.25
C GLY A 89 22.43 19.33 20.37
#